data_AF-A0A0C3CAF8-F1
#
_entry.id   AF-A0A0C3CAF8-F1
#
_cell.length_a   1.000
_cell.length_b   1.000
_cell.length_c   1.000
_cell.angle_alpha   90.00
_cell.angle_beta   90.00
_cell.angle_gamma   90.00
#
_symmetry.space_group_name_H-M   'P 1'
#
loop_
_entity.id
_entity.type
_entity.pdbx_description
1 polymer ?
#
loop_
_entity_poly.entity_id
_entity_poly.type
_entity_poly.pdbx_seq_one_letter_code
_entity_poly.pdbx_strand_id
1 'polypeptide(L)'
;MASNPISLAYYCSGHGYGHATRVSAFARHLLSVKEEDRPFVYIVSSAPEHVFSDSIACGARYRYAEIDPVIVQPLAYRVDRRKSVEVLKKFLLKKDELLERERQWLLQINAHCVLSDAAFLGCLAASAAGLPSILITNFSFDSVYSYLSTPMLDVTPSPHHITRHKDPDVLDLIPDIPIPHDELAPLVEEIFAGYRCADLLIRLPGYIPIPSFFVDPPLPSFKWIDVDTQRLRPEIMTVSEKPALLPSLPFTSPTLTRKKITRSVIQAPLLVRPPSSNPSVYTPQGRSRLLSSIGVPLSLHDSETTKVLIVSFGGQVIKRPTSSRPSSRTPSRNSSRENIAAAAALSPIDTNKPFKDHAPSTPLIPIAPRSPTTPRFDLHIPSPNMNAHPPRLATPCHIWIPGAPPASKPLPTPSSPASSTIPTFTTIPPTDFLEDSFYADDLPQLLPDASWIAIVCGVSKEQWTESELPDGFYVAPKDVYMPDLTALADVLLGKLGYGTVSECVDACTPFVYVSRPLFIEEHGLRLLLNQEGVGVEMSRQSYEAGDWSEKISEAVALGSLAKERKRKEMAGKMAMTGAAVNPREEAGRELAGMVAEWVRYWWSEGEC
;
A
#
# COMPACT_ATOMS: atom_id res chain seq x y z
N MET A 1 39.99 -13.50 24.31
CA MET A 1 38.95 -13.31 25.34
C MET A 1 37.61 -13.24 24.61
N ALA A 2 36.52 -13.75 25.17
CA ALA A 2 35.20 -13.53 24.57
C ALA A 2 34.88 -12.02 24.60
N SER A 3 34.33 -11.47 23.51
CA SER A 3 33.88 -10.08 23.50
C SER A 3 32.52 -9.99 24.22
N ASN A 4 32.29 -8.95 25.02
CA ASN A 4 30.97 -8.78 25.63
C ASN A 4 29.94 -8.54 24.51
N PRO A 5 28.77 -9.23 24.54
CA PRO A 5 27.76 -9.10 23.51
C PRO A 5 27.20 -7.67 23.47
N ILE A 6 27.32 -7.02 22.31
CA ILE A 6 26.93 -5.62 22.13
C ILE A 6 25.40 -5.45 22.24
N SER A 7 24.97 -4.35 22.85
CA SER A 7 23.54 -3.99 23.00
C SER A 7 23.14 -2.99 21.91
N LEU A 8 22.18 -3.36 21.06
CA LEU A 8 21.72 -2.58 19.91
C LEU A 8 20.25 -2.19 20.08
N ALA A 9 19.96 -0.90 20.00
CA ALA A 9 18.58 -0.39 19.96
C ALA A 9 18.21 0.00 18.53
N TYR A 10 17.25 -0.71 17.93
CA TYR A 10 16.83 -0.54 16.54
C TYR A 10 15.46 0.17 16.50
N TYR A 11 15.49 1.47 16.25
CA TYR A 11 14.30 2.31 16.10
C TYR A 11 13.71 2.14 14.70
N CYS A 12 12.39 2.05 14.61
CA CYS A 12 11.67 1.73 13.38
C CYS A 12 10.35 2.49 13.32
N SER A 13 10.16 3.30 12.28
CA SER A 13 8.90 4.02 12.06
C SER A 13 7.69 3.08 12.09
N GLY A 14 6.61 3.51 12.75
CA GLY A 14 5.32 2.82 12.71
C GLY A 14 4.52 3.05 11.43
N HIS A 15 5.06 3.81 10.47
CA HIS A 15 4.34 4.29 9.28
C HIS A 15 4.12 3.21 8.22
N GLY A 16 3.19 2.31 8.50
CA GLY A 16 2.93 1.14 7.68
C GLY A 16 4.02 0.08 7.83
N TYR A 17 3.70 -1.14 7.40
CA TYR A 17 4.52 -2.31 7.77
C TYR A 17 5.82 -2.47 6.95
N GLY A 18 6.09 -1.61 5.96
CA GLY A 18 7.31 -1.69 5.14
C GLY A 18 8.62 -1.47 5.91
N HIS A 19 8.60 -0.55 6.88
CA HIS A 19 9.72 -0.34 7.81
C HIS A 19 9.84 -1.55 8.76
N ALA A 20 8.72 -1.95 9.38
CA ALA A 20 8.71 -3.07 10.32
C ALA A 20 9.19 -4.40 9.70
N THR A 21 8.82 -4.72 8.45
CA THR A 21 9.27 -5.96 7.80
C THR A 21 10.77 -5.96 7.45
N ARG A 22 11.35 -4.82 7.04
CA ARG A 22 12.79 -4.74 6.71
C ARG A 22 13.67 -4.66 7.96
N VAL A 23 13.19 -4.03 9.04
CA VAL A 23 13.81 -4.11 10.37
C VAL A 23 13.77 -5.53 10.92
N SER A 24 12.62 -6.21 10.83
CA SER A 24 12.48 -7.62 11.23
C SER A 24 13.44 -8.53 10.44
N ALA A 25 13.55 -8.34 9.12
CA ALA A 25 14.52 -9.06 8.29
C ALA A 25 15.98 -8.83 8.72
N PHE A 26 16.41 -7.57 8.92
CA PHE A 26 17.80 -7.31 9.32
C PHE A 26 18.11 -7.74 10.77
N ALA A 27 17.14 -7.62 11.68
CA ALA A 27 17.26 -8.12 13.05
C ALA A 27 17.51 -9.63 13.10
N ARG A 28 16.87 -10.42 12.21
CA ARG A 28 17.16 -11.86 12.06
C ARG A 28 18.63 -12.09 11.69
N HIS A 29 19.19 -11.33 10.74
CA HIS A 29 20.61 -11.47 10.36
C HIS A 29 21.56 -11.08 11.52
N LEU A 30 21.29 -9.97 12.21
CA LEU A 30 22.05 -9.56 13.42
C LEU A 30 22.05 -10.65 14.50
N LEU A 31 20.92 -11.36 14.70
CA LEU A 31 20.80 -12.44 15.68
C LEU A 31 21.33 -13.80 15.19
N SER A 32 21.51 -13.97 13.88
CA SER A 32 21.96 -15.22 13.24
C SER A 32 23.46 -15.52 13.40
N VAL A 33 24.25 -14.57 13.93
CA VAL A 33 25.65 -14.79 14.26
C VAL A 33 25.80 -15.82 15.40
N LYS A 34 27.02 -16.31 15.59
CA LYS A 34 27.33 -17.27 16.65
C LYS A 34 26.92 -16.74 18.03
N GLU A 35 26.52 -17.64 18.92
CA GLU A 35 26.06 -17.31 20.27
C GLU A 35 27.11 -16.55 21.11
N GLU A 36 28.39 -16.85 20.94
CA GLU A 36 29.53 -16.16 21.57
C GLU A 36 29.70 -14.70 21.15
N ASP A 37 29.09 -14.29 20.04
CA ASP A 37 29.17 -12.95 19.43
C ASP A 37 27.79 -12.30 19.22
N ARG A 38 26.70 -12.92 19.71
CA ARG A 38 25.32 -12.51 19.41
C ARG A 38 24.95 -11.19 20.09
N PRO A 39 24.54 -10.15 19.34
CA PRO A 39 24.09 -8.89 19.92
C PRO A 39 22.74 -9.05 20.62
N PHE A 40 22.51 -8.27 21.69
CA PHE A 40 21.15 -8.04 22.18
C PHE A 40 20.48 -7.00 21.28
N VAL A 41 19.41 -7.38 20.58
CA VAL A 41 18.67 -6.47 19.68
C VAL A 41 17.34 -6.08 20.32
N TYR A 42 17.16 -4.79 20.61
CA TYR A 42 15.91 -4.20 21.07
C TYR A 42 15.22 -3.44 19.93
N ILE A 43 14.07 -3.90 19.45
CA ILE A 43 13.28 -3.22 18.42
C ILE A 43 12.36 -2.21 19.10
N VAL A 44 12.40 -0.96 18.66
CA VAL A 44 11.62 0.16 19.19
C VAL A 44 10.73 0.72 18.10
N SER A 45 9.41 0.59 18.23
CA SER A 45 8.46 1.03 17.20
C SER A 45 7.06 1.24 17.75
N SER A 46 6.24 2.04 17.05
CA SER A 46 4.80 2.10 17.25
C SER A 46 4.03 1.09 16.37
N ALA A 47 4.71 0.38 15.46
CA ALA A 47 4.12 -0.74 14.72
C ALA A 47 3.78 -1.91 15.65
N PRO A 48 2.70 -2.69 15.39
CA PRO A 48 2.30 -3.81 16.22
C PRO A 48 3.37 -4.91 16.35
N GLU A 49 3.54 -5.44 17.56
CA GLU A 49 4.53 -6.47 17.90
C GLU A 49 4.53 -7.68 16.95
N HIS A 50 3.34 -8.14 16.51
CA HIS A 50 3.21 -9.30 15.64
C HIS A 50 3.89 -9.15 14.26
N VAL A 51 4.18 -7.92 13.80
CA VAL A 51 4.91 -7.69 12.54
C VAL A 51 6.40 -8.04 12.69
N PHE A 52 6.90 -8.11 13.93
CA PHE A 52 8.28 -8.47 14.27
C PHE A 52 8.43 -9.94 14.69
N SER A 53 7.37 -10.76 14.59
CA SER A 53 7.30 -12.17 15.01
C SER A 53 8.57 -12.98 14.77
N ASP A 54 9.09 -12.93 13.55
CA ASP A 54 10.22 -13.74 13.11
C ASP A 54 11.52 -13.33 13.82
N SER A 55 11.73 -12.03 13.99
CA SER A 55 12.90 -11.49 14.70
C SER A 55 12.82 -11.77 16.20
N ILE A 56 11.60 -11.72 16.78
CA ILE A 56 11.35 -12.08 18.19
C ILE A 56 11.60 -13.58 18.41
N ALA A 57 11.20 -14.44 17.47
CA ALA A 57 11.54 -15.87 17.49
C ALA A 57 13.06 -16.15 17.37
N CYS A 58 13.83 -15.24 16.76
CA CYS A 58 15.29 -15.27 16.77
C CYS A 58 15.92 -14.62 18.03
N GLY A 59 15.13 -14.08 18.96
CA GLY A 59 15.59 -13.48 20.22
C GLY A 59 15.57 -11.95 20.30
N ALA A 60 14.98 -11.24 19.32
CA ALA A 60 14.77 -9.79 19.41
C ALA A 60 13.79 -9.44 20.54
N ARG A 61 14.01 -8.29 21.19
CA ARG A 61 13.18 -7.77 22.27
C ARG A 61 12.37 -6.59 21.77
N TYR A 62 11.05 -6.68 21.71
CA TYR A 62 10.20 -5.58 21.28
C TYR A 62 9.90 -4.59 22.43
N ARG A 63 9.83 -3.29 22.09
CA ARG A 63 9.29 -2.22 22.96
C ARG A 63 8.42 -1.29 22.13
N TYR A 64 7.16 -1.15 22.52
CA TYR A 64 6.28 -0.14 21.95
C TYR A 64 6.74 1.28 22.34
N ALA A 65 6.88 2.18 21.37
CA ALA A 65 7.12 3.61 21.61
C ALA A 65 6.68 4.48 20.42
N GLU A 66 6.09 5.66 20.70
CA GLU A 66 5.84 6.69 19.69
C GLU A 66 7.12 7.52 19.47
N ILE A 67 7.86 7.21 18.40
CA ILE A 67 9.24 7.71 18.15
C ILE A 67 9.40 8.49 16.84
N ASP A 68 8.33 8.62 16.06
CA ASP A 68 8.30 9.34 14.78
C ASP A 68 6.91 9.97 14.48
N PRO A 69 6.87 11.14 13.80
CA PRO A 69 5.63 11.73 13.29
C PRO A 69 5.25 11.13 11.94
N VAL A 70 4.06 10.54 11.86
CA VAL A 70 3.59 9.80 10.67
C VAL A 70 2.84 10.69 9.65
N ILE A 71 3.01 10.39 8.36
CA ILE A 71 2.24 11.02 7.28
C ILE A 71 0.83 10.43 7.23
N VAL A 72 -0.19 11.28 7.27
CA VAL A 72 -1.59 10.86 7.31
C VAL A 72 -2.09 10.52 5.91
N GLN A 73 -2.53 9.27 5.73
CA GLN A 73 -3.06 8.74 4.47
C GLN A 73 -4.54 8.36 4.66
N PRO A 74 -5.51 9.20 4.23
CA PRO A 74 -6.93 8.87 4.34
C PRO A 74 -7.37 7.77 3.36
N LEU A 75 -6.69 7.65 2.22
CA LEU A 75 -6.88 6.60 1.21
C LEU A 75 -5.52 6.05 0.79
N ALA A 76 -5.50 4.84 0.20
CA ALA A 76 -4.26 4.11 -0.08
C ALA A 76 -3.24 4.85 -0.97
N TYR A 77 -3.71 5.80 -1.78
CA TYR A 77 -2.92 6.59 -2.74
C TYR A 77 -2.87 8.10 -2.45
N ARG A 78 -3.44 8.58 -1.34
CA ARG A 78 -3.66 10.01 -1.05
C ARG A 78 -2.98 10.45 0.24
N VAL A 79 -2.52 11.70 0.28
CA VAL A 79 -1.86 12.32 1.44
C VAL A 79 -2.71 13.47 1.97
N ASP A 80 -3.04 13.45 3.26
CA ASP A 80 -3.61 14.60 3.96
C ASP A 80 -2.46 15.49 4.46
N ARG A 81 -2.05 16.47 3.65
CA ARG A 81 -0.88 17.31 3.96
C ARG A 81 -1.09 18.13 5.23
N ARG A 82 -2.27 18.72 5.40
CA ARG A 82 -2.61 19.61 6.52
C ARG A 82 -2.55 18.85 7.85
N LYS A 83 -3.20 17.69 7.93
CA LYS A 83 -3.21 16.85 9.13
C LYS A 83 -1.86 16.20 9.39
N SER A 84 -1.07 15.91 8.35
CA SER A 84 0.33 15.46 8.50
C SER A 84 1.20 16.55 9.16
N VAL A 85 1.07 17.81 8.76
CA VAL A 85 1.77 18.95 9.39
C VAL A 85 1.30 19.16 10.83
N GLU A 86 0.03 18.94 11.12
CA GLU A 86 -0.47 19.01 12.49
C GLU A 86 0.00 17.86 13.38
N VAL A 87 0.14 16.65 12.84
CA VAL A 87 0.80 15.52 13.53
C VAL A 87 2.26 15.86 13.82
N LEU A 88 3.00 16.38 12.83
CA LEU A 88 4.38 16.82 13.02
C LEU A 88 4.50 17.91 14.11
N LYS A 89 3.66 18.95 14.06
CA LYS A 89 3.66 20.00 15.09
C LYS A 89 3.33 19.45 16.48
N LYS A 90 2.36 18.53 16.60
CA LYS A 90 2.01 17.87 17.88
C LYS A 90 3.12 16.96 18.42
N PHE A 91 3.89 16.32 17.53
CA PHE A 91 5.07 15.53 17.90
C PHE A 91 6.23 16.42 18.35
N LEU A 92 6.56 17.46 17.58
CA LEU A 92 7.68 18.37 17.88
C LEU A 92 7.48 19.11 19.22
N LEU A 93 6.24 19.47 19.57
CA LEU A 93 5.90 20.01 20.90
C LEU A 93 6.21 19.08 22.08
N LYS A 94 6.43 17.78 21.85
CA LYS A 94 6.84 16.79 22.85
C LYS A 94 8.27 16.26 22.65
N LYS A 95 8.97 16.70 21.60
CA LYS A 95 10.26 16.12 21.15
C LYS A 95 11.27 16.02 22.28
N ASP A 96 11.43 17.05 23.10
CA ASP A 96 12.45 17.10 24.15
C ASP A 96 12.11 16.18 25.34
N GLU A 97 10.83 15.99 25.67
CA GLU A 97 10.38 15.04 26.68
C GLU A 97 10.60 13.59 26.22
N LEU A 98 10.28 13.30 24.96
CA LEU A 98 10.53 12.00 24.34
C LEU A 98 12.04 11.73 24.22
N LEU A 99 12.83 12.74 23.82
CA LEU A 99 14.28 12.67 23.71
C LEU A 99 14.94 12.29 25.04
N GLU A 100 14.59 12.96 26.13
CA GLU A 100 15.15 12.66 27.46
C GLU A 100 14.74 11.26 27.94
N ARG A 101 13.49 10.85 27.72
CA ARG A 101 12.98 9.50 28.05
C ARG A 101 13.77 8.42 27.30
N GLU A 102 14.00 8.61 26.01
CA GLU A 102 14.75 7.67 25.17
C GLU A 102 16.24 7.66 25.50
N ARG A 103 16.85 8.82 25.77
CA ARG A 103 18.23 8.95 26.26
C ARG A 103 18.43 8.18 27.57
N GLN A 104 17.51 8.32 28.53
CA GLN A 104 17.56 7.58 29.80
C GLN A 104 17.44 6.06 29.56
N TRP A 105 16.50 5.61 28.73
CA TRP A 105 16.32 4.19 28.44
C TRP A 105 17.53 3.56 27.75
N LEU A 106 18.14 4.25 26.78
CA LEU A 106 19.37 3.79 26.10
C LEU A 106 20.53 3.55 27.10
N LEU A 107 20.66 4.42 28.11
CA LEU A 107 21.64 4.23 29.18
C LEU A 107 21.26 3.07 30.11
N GLN A 108 19.98 2.90 30.46
CA GLN A 108 19.49 1.79 31.30
C GLN A 108 19.76 0.41 30.67
N ILE A 109 19.56 0.26 29.35
CA ILE A 109 19.85 -1.00 28.63
C ILE A 109 21.33 -1.17 28.24
N ASN A 110 22.20 -0.26 28.69
CA ASN A 110 23.62 -0.20 28.33
C ASN A 110 23.84 -0.30 26.81
N ALA A 111 23.06 0.46 26.03
CA ALA A 111 23.15 0.46 24.57
C ALA A 111 24.56 0.85 24.11
N HIS A 112 25.08 0.12 23.13
CA HIS A 112 26.39 0.35 22.51
C HIS A 112 26.25 1.13 21.19
N CYS A 113 25.11 0.99 20.50
CA CYS A 113 24.79 1.72 19.28
C CYS A 113 23.27 1.78 19.06
N VAL A 114 22.80 2.84 18.41
CA VAL A 114 21.43 2.95 17.90
C VAL A 114 21.42 2.68 16.39
N LEU A 115 20.59 1.74 15.94
CA LEU A 115 20.20 1.62 14.54
C LEU A 115 18.88 2.37 14.36
N SER A 116 18.69 3.09 13.25
CA SER A 116 17.44 3.81 12.96
C SER A 116 16.97 3.57 11.54
N ASP A 117 15.79 2.98 11.40
CA ASP A 117 15.02 2.94 10.16
C ASP A 117 14.07 4.15 10.14
N ALA A 118 14.57 5.23 9.52
CA ALA A 118 13.91 6.51 9.32
C ALA A 118 13.38 7.22 10.60
N ALA A 119 13.71 6.78 11.81
CA ALA A 119 13.29 7.43 13.05
C ALA A 119 14.33 8.44 13.56
N PHE A 120 14.15 9.74 13.25
CA PHE A 120 15.14 10.79 13.57
C PHE A 120 15.41 10.93 15.08
N LEU A 121 14.40 10.69 15.92
CA LEU A 121 14.51 10.77 17.37
C LEU A 121 15.51 9.75 17.93
N GLY A 122 15.64 8.57 17.32
CA GLY A 122 16.60 7.55 17.76
C GLY A 122 18.05 8.03 17.61
N CYS A 123 18.40 8.65 16.48
CA CYS A 123 19.73 9.22 16.25
C CYS A 123 20.00 10.43 17.18
N LEU A 124 19.00 11.26 17.44
CA LEU A 124 19.10 12.38 18.36
C LEU A 124 19.32 11.91 19.81
N ALA A 125 18.59 10.87 20.25
CA ALA A 125 18.73 10.24 21.56
C ALA A 125 20.07 9.52 21.73
N ALA A 126 20.60 8.90 20.67
CA ALA A 126 21.94 8.33 20.65
C ALA A 126 23.00 9.40 20.92
N SER A 127 22.98 10.51 20.17
CA SER A 127 23.90 11.63 20.34
C SER A 127 23.81 12.24 21.75
N ALA A 128 22.60 12.44 22.27
CA ALA A 128 22.39 12.91 23.63
C ALA A 128 22.89 11.93 24.72
N ALA A 129 22.93 10.62 24.42
CA ALA A 129 23.50 9.58 25.28
C ALA A 129 25.01 9.36 25.07
N GLY A 130 25.65 10.07 24.11
CA GLY A 130 27.05 9.86 23.75
C GLY A 130 27.32 8.57 22.94
N LEU A 131 26.26 7.99 22.37
CA LEU A 131 26.28 6.73 21.64
C LEU A 131 26.34 6.96 20.12
N PRO A 132 27.09 6.14 19.37
CA PRO A 132 27.05 6.18 17.92
C PRO A 132 25.69 5.75 17.39
N SER A 133 25.32 6.25 16.20
CA SER A 133 24.11 5.77 15.51
C SER A 133 24.27 5.54 14.01
N ILE A 134 23.52 4.57 13.51
CA ILE A 134 23.51 4.10 12.13
C ILE A 134 22.12 4.34 11.53
N LEU A 135 22.03 5.14 10.48
CA LEU A 135 20.80 5.33 9.71
C LEU A 135 20.70 4.21 8.64
N ILE A 136 19.64 3.41 8.68
CA ILE A 136 19.42 2.27 7.78
C ILE A 136 18.14 2.53 6.97
N THR A 137 18.27 3.12 5.78
CA THR A 137 17.08 3.52 5.00
C THR A 137 17.37 3.74 3.51
N ASN A 138 16.29 3.83 2.72
CA ASN A 138 16.27 4.33 1.33
C ASN A 138 15.73 5.78 1.22
N PHE A 139 15.07 6.31 2.25
CA PHE A 139 14.57 7.70 2.32
C PHE A 139 14.52 8.22 3.78
N SER A 140 14.40 9.53 3.97
CA SER A 140 14.27 10.16 5.29
C SER A 140 13.04 11.09 5.36
N PHE A 141 12.38 11.18 6.52
CA PHE A 141 11.13 11.94 6.66
C PHE A 141 11.32 13.45 6.54
N ASP A 142 12.53 13.99 6.69
CA ASP A 142 12.86 15.38 6.35
C ASP A 142 12.46 15.69 4.89
N SER A 143 12.75 14.75 4.00
CA SER A 143 12.50 14.80 2.57
C SER A 143 11.05 14.50 2.24
N VAL A 144 10.35 13.65 3.00
CA VAL A 144 8.91 13.39 2.84
C VAL A 144 8.08 14.58 3.29
N TYR A 145 8.38 15.16 4.47
CA TYR A 145 7.69 16.35 4.95
C TYR A 145 7.99 17.56 4.07
N SER A 146 9.24 17.79 3.66
CA SER A 146 9.60 18.86 2.71
C SER A 146 8.88 18.73 1.36
N TYR A 147 8.48 17.51 0.96
CA TYR A 147 7.74 17.27 -0.28
C TYR A 147 6.28 17.73 -0.21
N LEU A 148 5.71 17.98 0.98
CA LEU A 148 4.34 18.48 1.12
C LEU A 148 4.14 19.89 0.53
N SER A 149 5.23 20.62 0.23
CA SER A 149 5.21 21.86 -0.56
C SER A 149 5.19 21.65 -2.09
N THR A 150 5.16 20.42 -2.61
CA THR A 150 5.13 20.20 -4.07
C THR A 150 3.89 20.84 -4.70
N PRO A 151 4.03 21.63 -5.79
CA PRO A 151 2.89 22.24 -6.49
C PRO A 151 2.07 21.22 -7.28
N MET A 152 2.58 19.99 -7.45
CA MET A 152 1.81 18.86 -7.95
C MET A 152 0.63 18.60 -7.01
N LEU A 153 -0.56 18.42 -7.56
CA LEU A 153 -1.80 18.17 -6.81
C LEU A 153 -2.23 16.70 -6.97
N ASP A 154 -2.85 16.12 -5.95
CA ASP A 154 -3.61 14.88 -6.10
C ASP A 154 -4.88 15.17 -6.90
N VAL A 155 -4.81 14.96 -8.23
CA VAL A 155 -5.93 15.25 -9.14
C VAL A 155 -7.08 14.30 -8.83
N THR A 156 -8.10 14.80 -8.12
CA THR A 156 -9.39 14.13 -8.01
C THR A 156 -9.98 13.90 -9.40
N PRO A 157 -10.51 12.70 -9.71
CA PRO A 157 -11.15 12.46 -10.99
C PRO A 157 -12.33 13.41 -11.20
N SER A 158 -12.61 13.72 -12.47
CA SER A 158 -13.36 14.92 -12.90
C SER A 158 -14.72 15.17 -12.22
N PRO A 159 -15.24 16.43 -12.23
CA PRO A 159 -16.52 16.81 -11.60
C PRO A 159 -17.77 15.99 -11.97
N HIS A 160 -17.70 15.12 -12.97
CA HIS A 160 -18.74 14.13 -13.29
C HIS A 160 -19.07 13.14 -12.17
N HIS A 161 -18.24 13.03 -11.12
CA HIS A 161 -18.51 12.13 -9.99
C HIS A 161 -19.38 12.76 -8.89
N ILE A 162 -19.39 14.09 -8.79
CA ILE A 162 -20.18 14.87 -7.81
C ILE A 162 -21.69 14.60 -7.97
N THR A 163 -22.16 14.26 -9.18
CA THR A 163 -23.59 14.01 -9.47
C THR A 163 -24.04 12.57 -9.29
N ARG A 164 -23.16 11.63 -8.89
CA ARG A 164 -23.52 10.22 -8.61
C ARG A 164 -23.60 9.85 -7.14
N HIS A 165 -22.95 10.63 -6.28
CA HIS A 165 -23.06 10.48 -4.83
C HIS A 165 -24.29 11.24 -4.32
N LYS A 166 -25.07 10.64 -3.40
CA LYS A 166 -26.12 11.39 -2.67
C LYS A 166 -25.54 12.34 -1.64
N ASP A 167 -24.43 11.91 -1.02
CA ASP A 167 -23.52 12.71 -0.24
C ASP A 167 -22.11 12.35 -0.75
N PRO A 168 -21.31 13.30 -1.30
CA PRO A 168 -19.92 13.03 -1.61
C PRO A 168 -19.19 12.60 -0.34
N ASP A 169 -18.26 11.64 -0.44
CA ASP A 169 -17.56 11.17 0.75
C ASP A 169 -16.81 12.34 1.40
N VAL A 170 -16.84 12.43 2.73
CA VAL A 170 -16.19 13.49 3.50
C VAL A 170 -14.69 13.55 3.18
N LEU A 171 -14.09 12.42 2.79
CA LEU A 171 -12.73 12.37 2.31
C LEU A 171 -12.55 13.11 0.97
N ASP A 172 -13.43 12.93 -0.01
CA ASP A 172 -13.30 13.54 -1.36
C ASP A 172 -13.42 15.07 -1.33
N LEU A 173 -14.04 15.61 -0.29
CA LEU A 173 -14.20 17.06 -0.07
C LEU A 173 -12.95 17.77 0.48
N ILE A 174 -11.93 17.05 0.96
CA ILE A 174 -10.71 17.67 1.49
C ILE A 174 -9.83 18.16 0.31
N PRO A 175 -9.65 19.48 0.10
CA PRO A 175 -8.85 19.97 -1.01
C PRO A 175 -7.37 19.64 -0.76
N ASP A 176 -6.69 19.08 -1.77
CA ASP A 176 -5.24 18.95 -1.71
C ASP A 176 -4.60 20.32 -1.98
N ILE A 177 -4.06 20.92 -0.92
CA ILE A 177 -3.44 22.24 -0.94
C ILE A 177 -1.97 22.07 -0.56
N PRO A 178 -1.00 22.40 -1.44
CA PRO A 178 0.41 22.43 -1.11
C PRO A 178 0.69 23.32 0.10
N ILE A 179 1.45 22.80 1.07
CA ILE A 179 1.75 23.57 2.29
C ILE A 179 2.86 24.58 1.98
N PRO A 180 2.74 25.86 2.38
CA PRO A 180 3.79 26.85 2.19
C PRO A 180 5.14 26.40 2.75
N HIS A 181 6.21 26.56 1.96
CA HIS A 181 7.54 26.09 2.31
C HIS A 181 8.06 26.72 3.62
N ASP A 182 7.68 27.97 3.88
CA ASP A 182 7.97 28.70 5.12
C ASP A 182 7.22 28.16 6.35
N GLU A 183 6.05 27.52 6.21
CA GLU A 183 5.45 26.76 7.32
C GLU A 183 6.22 25.46 7.60
N LEU A 184 6.77 24.81 6.56
CA LEU A 184 7.44 23.52 6.68
C LEU A 184 8.90 23.61 7.11
N ALA A 185 9.67 24.54 6.55
CA ALA A 185 11.12 24.64 6.72
C ALA A 185 11.60 24.51 8.18
N PRO A 186 11.07 25.25 9.18
CA PRO A 186 11.51 25.10 10.57
C PRO A 186 11.13 23.73 11.18
N LEU A 187 10.07 23.07 10.70
CA LEU A 187 9.66 21.75 11.18
C LEU A 187 10.50 20.63 10.54
N VAL A 188 10.91 20.83 9.29
CA VAL A 188 11.80 19.93 8.54
C VAL A 188 13.22 20.00 9.09
N GLU A 189 13.70 21.19 9.47
CA GLU A 189 15.03 21.37 10.07
C GLU A 189 15.18 20.58 11.39
N GLU A 190 14.14 20.52 12.22
CA GLU A 190 14.11 19.70 13.45
C GLU A 190 14.26 18.19 13.17
N ILE A 191 13.63 17.70 12.10
CA ILE A 191 13.76 16.30 11.67
C ILE A 191 15.17 16.04 11.10
N PHE A 192 15.62 16.94 10.21
CA PHE A 192 16.92 16.91 9.57
C PHE A 192 18.05 16.88 10.60
N ALA A 193 18.01 17.77 11.60
CA ALA A 193 18.96 17.83 12.72
C ALA A 193 19.04 16.51 13.50
N GLY A 194 17.95 15.76 13.65
CA GLY A 194 17.97 14.42 14.22
C GLY A 194 18.75 13.41 13.37
N TYR A 195 18.52 13.38 12.05
CA TYR A 195 19.30 12.50 11.15
C TYR A 195 20.76 12.96 10.98
N ARG A 196 21.05 14.26 11.14
CA ARG A 196 22.43 14.79 11.17
C ARG A 196 23.25 14.14 12.29
N CYS A 197 22.65 13.61 13.36
CA CYS A 197 23.32 12.86 14.42
C CYS A 197 23.76 11.43 14.07
N ALA A 198 23.37 10.86 12.93
CA ALA A 198 23.84 9.53 12.51
C ALA A 198 25.27 9.55 11.98
N ASP A 199 26.12 8.61 12.39
CA ASP A 199 27.53 8.53 11.99
C ASP A 199 27.73 7.75 10.69
N LEU A 200 26.95 6.68 10.49
CA LEU A 200 27.02 5.78 9.33
C LEU A 200 25.66 5.71 8.64
N LEU A 201 25.65 5.77 7.30
CA LEU A 201 24.47 5.48 6.48
C LEU A 201 24.61 4.10 5.84
N ILE A 202 23.69 3.19 6.17
CA ILE A 202 23.46 1.97 5.41
C ILE A 202 22.32 2.27 4.44
N ARG A 203 22.68 2.59 3.20
CA ARG A 203 21.72 3.00 2.17
C ARG A 203 21.09 1.77 1.53
N LEU A 204 19.79 1.60 1.76
CA LEU A 204 19.00 0.50 1.20
C LEU A 204 18.72 0.72 -0.30
N PRO A 205 18.48 -0.36 -1.09
CA PRO A 205 18.09 -0.24 -2.50
C PRO A 205 16.82 0.60 -2.73
N GLY A 206 16.67 1.14 -3.94
CA GLY A 206 15.53 1.98 -4.31
C GLY A 206 15.49 3.29 -3.52
N TYR A 207 16.65 3.92 -3.33
CA TYR A 207 16.80 5.15 -2.55
C TYR A 207 16.48 6.43 -3.34
N ILE A 208 16.19 7.47 -2.58
CA ILE A 208 16.21 8.87 -3.02
C ILE A 208 17.36 9.60 -2.27
N PRO A 209 17.64 10.89 -2.53
CA PRO A 209 18.66 11.62 -1.78
C PRO A 209 18.43 11.61 -0.26
N ILE A 210 19.52 11.53 0.50
CA ILE A 210 19.54 11.59 1.97
C ILE A 210 20.27 12.88 2.39
N PRO A 211 19.58 14.04 2.45
CA PRO A 211 20.23 15.35 2.58
C PRO A 211 20.94 15.51 3.92
N SER A 212 20.57 14.75 4.95
CA SER A 212 21.25 14.71 6.25
C SER A 212 22.63 14.03 6.21
N PHE A 213 23.00 13.35 5.11
CA PHE A 213 24.32 12.76 4.88
C PHE A 213 25.14 13.44 3.78
N PHE A 214 24.50 13.90 2.71
CA PHE A 214 25.17 14.45 1.53
C PHE A 214 24.95 15.96 1.41
N VAL A 215 25.95 16.68 0.89
CA VAL A 215 25.83 18.13 0.60
C VAL A 215 24.78 18.39 -0.49
N ASP A 216 24.79 17.54 -1.52
CA ASP A 216 23.93 17.66 -2.70
C ASP A 216 23.17 16.35 -2.99
N PRO A 217 21.91 16.45 -3.47
CA PRO A 217 21.10 17.66 -3.57
C PRO A 217 20.55 18.10 -2.19
N PRO A 218 20.52 19.41 -1.89
CA PRO A 218 19.96 19.92 -0.64
C PRO A 218 18.41 19.89 -0.65
N LEU A 219 17.83 20.09 0.53
CA LEU A 219 16.42 20.44 0.69
C LEU A 219 16.13 21.85 0.11
N PRO A 220 14.87 22.18 -0.27
CA PRO A 220 13.67 21.37 -0.12
C PRO A 220 13.44 20.36 -1.25
N SER A 221 12.91 19.20 -0.89
CA SER A 221 12.82 18.03 -1.76
C SER A 221 11.82 18.14 -2.91
N PHE A 222 10.83 19.02 -2.82
CA PHE A 222 9.89 19.28 -3.93
C PHE A 222 10.57 19.82 -5.20
N LYS A 223 11.79 20.38 -5.07
CA LYS A 223 12.58 20.81 -6.24
C LYS A 223 13.21 19.64 -7.00
N TRP A 224 13.37 18.49 -6.36
CA TRP A 224 14.00 17.30 -6.96
C TRP A 224 13.14 16.62 -8.01
N ILE A 225 11.83 16.91 -8.01
CA ILE A 225 10.85 16.33 -8.92
C ILE A 225 10.55 17.33 -10.05
N ASP A 226 10.42 16.77 -11.25
CA ASP A 226 9.86 17.47 -12.39
C ASP A 226 8.33 17.33 -12.41
N VAL A 227 7.65 18.47 -12.42
CA VAL A 227 6.20 18.57 -12.19
C VAL A 227 5.40 17.99 -13.37
N ASP A 228 5.87 18.24 -14.58
CA ASP A 228 5.18 17.83 -15.81
C ASP A 228 5.37 16.33 -16.09
N THR A 229 6.58 15.80 -15.87
CA THR A 229 6.88 14.38 -16.11
C THR A 229 6.64 13.47 -14.89
N GLN A 230 6.51 14.03 -13.69
CA GLN A 230 6.34 13.30 -12.41
C GLN A 230 7.47 12.28 -12.14
N ARG A 231 8.71 12.66 -12.47
CA ARG A 231 9.95 11.90 -12.26
C ARG A 231 10.97 12.75 -11.47
N LEU A 232 11.99 12.09 -10.91
CA LEU A 232 13.19 12.78 -10.43
C LEU A 232 13.87 13.50 -11.61
N ARG A 233 14.33 14.72 -11.41
CA ARG A 233 15.08 15.45 -12.45
C ARG A 233 16.39 14.74 -12.78
N PRO A 234 16.89 14.77 -14.03
CA PRO A 234 18.11 14.09 -14.42
C PRO A 234 19.30 14.40 -13.50
N GLU A 235 19.50 15.66 -13.12
CA GLU A 235 20.56 16.11 -12.21
C GLU A 235 20.50 15.52 -10.79
N ILE A 236 19.32 15.06 -10.35
CA ILE A 236 19.12 14.34 -9.08
C ILE A 236 19.46 12.84 -9.25
N MET A 237 19.29 12.30 -10.45
CA MET A 237 19.66 10.93 -10.79
C MET A 237 21.16 10.78 -11.10
N THR A 238 21.79 11.81 -11.68
CA THR A 238 23.22 11.85 -12.03
C THR A 238 24.09 12.49 -10.93
N VAL A 239 23.66 12.44 -9.68
CA VAL A 239 24.49 12.84 -8.53
C VAL A 239 25.79 12.03 -8.57
N SER A 240 26.92 12.74 -8.45
CA SER A 240 28.29 12.22 -8.60
C SER A 240 28.48 10.81 -8.02
N GLU A 241 29.27 9.97 -8.71
CA GLU A 241 29.66 8.61 -8.24
C GLU A 241 30.20 8.59 -6.81
N LYS A 242 30.76 9.71 -6.35
CA LYS A 242 31.14 9.97 -4.96
C LYS A 242 30.61 11.34 -4.54
N PRO A 243 29.38 11.42 -3.98
CA PRO A 243 28.83 12.68 -3.50
C PRO A 243 29.55 13.14 -2.23
N ALA A 244 29.68 14.45 -2.04
CA ALA A 244 30.33 15.02 -0.86
C ALA A 244 29.51 14.72 0.41
N LEU A 245 30.16 14.15 1.42
CA LEU A 245 29.55 13.91 2.73
C LEU A 245 29.61 15.17 3.61
N LEU A 246 28.53 15.40 4.35
CA LEU A 246 28.53 16.35 5.47
C LEU A 246 29.47 15.86 6.59
N PRO A 247 30.06 16.74 7.41
CA PRO A 247 30.92 16.34 8.52
C PRO A 247 30.14 15.60 9.63
N SER A 248 30.84 14.77 10.41
CA SER A 248 30.34 14.26 11.69
C SER A 248 30.04 15.42 12.64
N LEU A 249 28.96 15.35 13.42
CA LEU A 249 28.70 16.31 14.51
C LEU A 249 29.48 15.89 15.76
N PRO A 250 29.91 16.84 16.62
CA PRO A 250 30.38 16.51 17.95
C PRO A 250 29.22 16.05 18.84
N PHE A 251 29.49 15.15 19.80
CA PHE A 251 28.53 14.82 20.86
C PHE A 251 28.28 16.03 21.76
N THR A 252 27.06 16.15 22.28
CA THR A 252 26.65 17.28 23.13
C THR A 252 27.26 17.25 24.53
N SER A 253 27.78 16.10 24.98
CA SER A 253 28.40 15.94 26.29
C SER A 253 29.92 16.15 26.25
N PRO A 254 30.47 17.18 26.92
CA PRO A 254 31.90 17.51 26.86
C PRO A 254 32.79 16.52 27.62
N THR A 255 32.23 15.58 28.40
CA THR A 255 32.98 14.55 29.13
C THR A 255 33.33 13.32 28.27
N LEU A 256 32.86 13.26 27.02
CA LEU A 256 32.96 12.10 26.13
C LEU A 256 33.97 12.33 25.00
N THR A 257 35.26 12.37 25.36
CA THR A 257 36.35 12.23 24.40
C THR A 257 36.32 10.83 23.80
N ARG A 258 35.86 10.69 22.55
CA ARG A 258 35.78 9.43 21.81
C ARG A 258 36.39 9.54 20.42
N LYS A 259 36.72 8.39 19.82
CA LYS A 259 37.31 8.29 18.48
C LYS A 259 36.52 9.11 17.47
N LYS A 260 37.22 9.99 16.73
CA LYS A 260 36.61 10.85 15.71
C LYS A 260 36.33 10.06 14.44
N ILE A 261 35.28 9.23 14.46
CA ILE A 261 34.88 8.45 13.29
C ILE A 261 34.33 9.40 12.22
N THR A 262 34.98 9.40 11.06
CA THR A 262 34.52 10.08 9.85
C THR A 262 33.24 9.42 9.36
N ARG A 263 32.21 10.22 9.04
CA ARG A 263 30.99 9.69 8.40
C ARG A 263 31.33 8.83 7.20
N SER A 264 30.61 7.73 7.05
CA SER A 264 30.75 6.81 5.92
C SER A 264 29.40 6.30 5.44
N VAL A 265 29.41 5.63 4.29
CA VAL A 265 28.21 5.08 3.66
C VAL A 265 28.50 3.67 3.17
N ILE A 266 27.65 2.72 3.55
CA ILE A 266 27.62 1.35 3.03
C ILE A 266 26.38 1.24 2.13
N GLN A 267 26.50 0.59 0.97
CA GLN A 267 25.33 0.17 0.19
C GLN A 267 24.86 -1.17 0.75
N ALA A 268 23.59 -1.27 1.14
CA ALA A 268 23.04 -2.54 1.60
C ALA A 268 22.68 -3.46 0.42
N PRO A 269 22.75 -4.79 0.60
CA PRO A 269 22.04 -5.70 -0.28
C PRO A 269 20.53 -5.52 -0.11
N LEU A 270 19.76 -6.16 -0.99
CA LEU A 270 18.30 -6.22 -0.86
C LEU A 270 17.89 -7.09 0.32
N LEU A 271 17.52 -6.44 1.43
CA LEU A 271 17.03 -7.09 2.65
C LEU A 271 15.56 -7.48 2.50
N VAL A 272 15.27 -8.77 2.64
CA VAL A 272 13.96 -9.42 2.48
C VAL A 272 13.77 -10.49 3.55
N ARG A 273 12.51 -10.86 3.82
CA ARG A 273 12.20 -12.07 4.59
C ARG A 273 12.18 -13.28 3.63
N PRO A 274 12.85 -14.41 3.95
CA PRO A 274 12.85 -15.57 3.07
C PRO A 274 11.46 -16.24 3.03
N PRO A 275 11.05 -16.83 1.90
CA PRO A 275 9.94 -17.79 1.84
C PRO A 275 10.17 -19.00 2.77
N SER A 276 9.08 -19.62 3.22
CA SER A 276 9.06 -20.83 4.03
C SER A 276 9.78 -21.99 3.34
N SER A 277 10.55 -22.75 4.11
CA SER A 277 11.32 -23.90 3.61
C SER A 277 10.57 -25.24 3.69
N ASN A 278 9.59 -25.40 4.59
CA ASN A 278 8.99 -26.70 4.90
C ASN A 278 7.44 -26.65 5.05
N PRO A 279 6.67 -27.14 4.04
CA PRO A 279 7.09 -27.45 2.68
C PRO A 279 7.37 -26.16 1.90
N SER A 280 8.45 -26.15 1.12
CA SER A 280 8.82 -25.00 0.29
C SER A 280 7.75 -24.65 -0.72
N VAL A 281 7.33 -23.39 -0.76
CA VAL A 281 6.30 -22.88 -1.69
C VAL A 281 6.68 -23.04 -3.17
N TYR A 282 7.98 -23.20 -3.47
CA TYR A 282 8.50 -23.53 -4.80
C TYR A 282 8.23 -24.98 -5.24
N THR A 283 7.66 -25.82 -4.37
CA THR A 283 7.24 -27.19 -4.69
C THR A 283 5.72 -27.27 -4.92
N PRO A 284 5.22 -28.24 -5.71
CA PRO A 284 3.78 -28.46 -5.88
C PRO A 284 3.05 -28.70 -4.54
N GLN A 285 3.70 -29.36 -3.57
CA GLN A 285 3.15 -29.57 -2.24
C GLN A 285 3.02 -28.26 -1.44
N GLY A 286 4.05 -27.40 -1.47
CA GLY A 286 4.02 -26.09 -0.80
C GLY A 286 3.03 -25.13 -1.43
N ARG A 287 3.00 -25.03 -2.77
CA ARG A 287 1.98 -24.27 -3.51
C ARG A 287 0.57 -24.75 -3.16
N SER A 288 0.31 -26.05 -3.23
CA SER A 288 -1.00 -26.62 -2.89
C SER A 288 -1.38 -26.38 -1.43
N ARG A 289 -0.44 -26.46 -0.47
CA ARG A 289 -0.69 -26.14 0.94
C ARG A 289 -1.09 -24.68 1.15
N LEU A 290 -0.37 -23.73 0.53
CA LEU A 290 -0.67 -22.31 0.68
C LEU A 290 -2.03 -21.96 0.05
N LEU A 291 -2.29 -22.42 -1.17
CA LEU A 291 -3.58 -22.20 -1.84
C LEU A 291 -4.75 -22.83 -1.05
N SER A 292 -4.55 -24.03 -0.47
CA SER A 292 -5.52 -24.65 0.46
C SER A 292 -5.82 -23.76 1.68
N SER A 293 -4.81 -23.15 2.30
CA SER A 293 -5.00 -22.27 3.47
C SER A 293 -5.69 -20.93 3.14
N ILE A 294 -5.73 -20.54 1.87
CA ILE A 294 -6.47 -19.37 1.36
C ILE A 294 -7.92 -19.76 0.96
N GLY A 295 -8.24 -21.06 0.89
CA GLY A 295 -9.55 -21.57 0.49
C GLY A 295 -9.72 -21.73 -1.02
N VAL A 296 -8.62 -21.75 -1.78
CA VAL A 296 -8.65 -22.03 -3.23
C VAL A 296 -9.01 -23.52 -3.45
N PRO A 297 -9.83 -23.87 -4.46
CA PRO A 297 -10.10 -25.26 -4.82
C PRO A 297 -8.88 -25.97 -5.40
N LEU A 298 -8.71 -27.26 -5.03
CA LEU A 298 -7.63 -28.13 -5.52
C LEU A 298 -7.46 -28.16 -7.05
N SER A 299 -8.55 -27.96 -7.82
CA SER A 299 -8.54 -27.90 -9.28
C SER A 299 -7.78 -26.69 -9.86
N LEU A 300 -7.47 -25.69 -9.03
CA LEU A 300 -6.78 -24.45 -9.41
C LEU A 300 -5.37 -24.36 -8.77
N HIS A 301 -4.84 -25.48 -8.27
CA HIS A 301 -3.54 -25.51 -7.57
C HIS A 301 -2.35 -25.75 -8.50
N ASP A 302 -2.58 -26.30 -9.70
CA ASP A 302 -1.53 -26.48 -10.70
C ASP A 302 -0.98 -25.13 -11.18
N SER A 303 0.34 -25.04 -11.36
CA SER A 303 1.06 -23.87 -11.86
C SER A 303 1.16 -23.81 -13.38
N GLU A 304 0.99 -24.92 -14.09
CA GLU A 304 0.98 -24.94 -15.54
C GLU A 304 -0.33 -24.34 -16.07
N THR A 305 -1.47 -24.83 -15.56
CA THR A 305 -2.82 -24.40 -15.95
C THR A 305 -3.40 -23.20 -15.19
N THR A 306 -2.96 -22.87 -13.96
CA THR A 306 -3.51 -21.73 -13.19
C THR A 306 -2.46 -20.66 -12.86
N LYS A 307 -2.70 -19.42 -13.25
CA LYS A 307 -1.89 -18.23 -12.91
C LYS A 307 -2.51 -17.46 -11.75
N VAL A 308 -1.65 -16.84 -10.94
CA VAL A 308 -2.06 -16.17 -9.70
C VAL A 308 -1.67 -14.69 -9.73
N LEU A 309 -2.68 -13.83 -9.69
CA LEU A 309 -2.55 -12.40 -9.41
C LEU A 309 -2.67 -12.17 -7.90
N ILE A 310 -1.71 -11.48 -7.28
CA ILE A 310 -1.92 -10.86 -5.97
C ILE A 310 -2.55 -9.49 -6.18
N VAL A 311 -3.58 -9.14 -5.42
CA VAL A 311 -4.12 -7.78 -5.32
C VAL A 311 -3.84 -7.27 -3.90
N SER A 312 -3.00 -6.24 -3.78
CA SER A 312 -2.49 -5.74 -2.50
C SER A 312 -2.52 -4.21 -2.43
N PHE A 313 -3.70 -3.66 -2.12
CA PHE A 313 -3.84 -2.31 -1.59
C PHE A 313 -4.52 -2.42 -0.22
N GLY A 314 -3.77 -2.15 0.86
CA GLY A 314 -4.32 -2.26 2.22
C GLY A 314 -5.56 -1.38 2.43
N GLY A 315 -6.63 -1.96 2.97
CA GLY A 315 -7.92 -1.28 3.18
C GLY A 315 -8.95 -1.45 2.06
N GLN A 316 -8.74 -2.39 1.13
CA GLN A 316 -9.65 -2.66 0.02
C GLN A 316 -11.05 -3.18 0.42
N VAL A 317 -12.00 -2.92 -0.48
CA VAL A 317 -13.31 -3.58 -0.62
C VAL A 317 -13.44 -3.97 -2.10
N ILE A 318 -14.07 -5.12 -2.40
CA ILE A 318 -14.38 -5.63 -3.76
C ILE A 318 -15.76 -6.32 -3.66
N LYS A 319 -16.54 -6.35 -4.75
CA LYS A 319 -17.91 -6.93 -4.79
C LYS A 319 -18.13 -7.74 -6.08
N ARG A 320 -18.97 -8.78 -6.03
CA ARG A 320 -19.34 -9.60 -7.20
C ARG A 320 -20.16 -8.81 -8.23
N PRO A 321 -19.85 -8.88 -9.53
CA PRO A 321 -20.74 -8.44 -10.59
C PRO A 321 -21.96 -9.38 -10.69
N THR A 322 -23.17 -8.82 -10.62
CA THR A 322 -24.41 -9.62 -10.75
C THR A 322 -24.72 -9.92 -12.23
N SER A 323 -24.12 -10.96 -12.79
CA SER A 323 -24.26 -11.35 -14.20
C SER A 323 -24.64 -12.83 -14.44
N SER A 324 -25.32 -13.47 -13.48
CA SER A 324 -25.82 -14.85 -13.63
C SER A 324 -26.99 -14.98 -14.61
N ARG A 325 -26.72 -14.91 -15.92
CA ARG A 325 -27.61 -15.46 -16.94
C ARG A 325 -27.39 -16.99 -16.94
N PRO A 326 -28.40 -17.82 -16.63
CA PRO A 326 -28.18 -19.24 -16.36
C PRO A 326 -27.71 -19.98 -17.62
N SER A 327 -26.60 -20.72 -17.51
CA SER A 327 -26.15 -21.64 -18.55
C SER A 327 -27.16 -22.78 -18.70
N SER A 328 -27.90 -22.79 -19.81
CA SER A 328 -28.99 -23.72 -20.08
C SER A 328 -28.48 -25.11 -20.52
N ARG A 329 -27.78 -25.80 -19.61
CA ARG A 329 -27.36 -27.20 -19.78
C ARG A 329 -27.75 -28.06 -18.58
N THR A 330 -28.98 -28.54 -18.60
CA THR A 330 -29.46 -29.63 -17.73
C THR A 330 -29.96 -30.77 -18.62
N PRO A 331 -29.48 -32.02 -18.46
CA PRO A 331 -29.93 -33.14 -19.29
C PRO A 331 -31.37 -33.55 -18.94
N SER A 332 -32.13 -33.99 -19.94
CA SER A 332 -33.50 -34.45 -19.76
C SER A 332 -33.57 -35.74 -18.94
N ARG A 333 -34.51 -35.79 -17.99
CA ARG A 333 -34.97 -37.02 -17.33
C ARG A 333 -36.47 -36.96 -17.11
N ASN A 334 -37.15 -38.06 -17.43
CA ASN A 334 -38.61 -38.12 -17.54
C ASN A 334 -39.32 -37.93 -16.19
N SER A 335 -40.43 -37.20 -16.22
CA SER A 335 -41.45 -37.23 -15.17
C SER A 335 -42.50 -38.30 -15.48
N SER A 336 -42.81 -39.15 -14.49
CA SER A 336 -43.87 -40.17 -14.57
C SER A 336 -44.41 -40.49 -13.17
N ARG A 337 -45.69 -40.11 -12.91
CA ARG A 337 -46.55 -40.61 -11.79
C ARG A 337 -46.13 -40.20 -10.37
N GLU A 338 -47.00 -40.11 -9.34
CA GLU A 338 -48.46 -39.97 -9.28
C GLU A 338 -48.90 -39.33 -7.92
N ASN A 339 -49.90 -38.45 -7.98
CA ASN A 339 -50.92 -38.04 -6.99
C ASN A 339 -50.88 -38.35 -5.45
N ILE A 340 -51.04 -37.27 -4.67
CA ILE A 340 -52.10 -37.00 -3.64
C ILE A 340 -51.95 -37.47 -2.15
N ALA A 341 -52.50 -36.62 -1.24
CA ALA A 341 -52.74 -36.75 0.22
C ALA A 341 -51.50 -36.63 1.14
N ALA A 342 -51.57 -36.08 2.37
CA ALA A 342 -52.61 -35.40 3.18
C ALA A 342 -51.95 -34.18 3.89
N ALA A 343 -52.55 -33.02 4.19
CA ALA A 343 -53.83 -32.62 4.79
C ALA A 343 -53.86 -32.57 6.34
N ALA A 344 -54.04 -31.33 6.87
CA ALA A 344 -54.54 -30.91 8.19
C ALA A 344 -53.72 -31.12 9.50
N ALA A 345 -53.36 -29.99 10.14
CA ALA A 345 -53.46 -29.73 11.58
C ALA A 345 -53.47 -28.19 11.83
N LEU A 346 -53.92 -27.70 13.00
CA LEU A 346 -54.22 -26.27 13.25
C LEU A 346 -53.89 -25.81 14.69
N SER A 347 -53.48 -24.53 14.81
CA SER A 347 -53.76 -23.62 15.95
C SER A 347 -53.12 -23.91 17.33
N PRO A 348 -53.22 -22.99 18.33
CA PRO A 348 -53.00 -21.53 18.24
C PRO A 348 -52.21 -20.90 19.43
N ILE A 349 -51.94 -19.60 19.29
CA ILE A 349 -51.85 -18.50 20.30
C ILE A 349 -52.07 -18.85 21.79
N ASP A 350 -51.23 -18.29 22.67
CA ASP A 350 -51.48 -18.12 24.12
C ASP A 350 -51.24 -16.65 24.57
N THR A 351 -51.79 -16.24 25.72
CA THR A 351 -51.87 -14.83 26.17
C THR A 351 -51.88 -14.65 27.70
N ASN A 352 -51.09 -13.73 28.28
CA ASN A 352 -51.45 -12.99 29.52
C ASN A 352 -50.47 -11.84 29.92
N LYS A 353 -51.02 -10.60 30.03
CA LYS A 353 -50.99 -9.62 31.15
C LYS A 353 -49.72 -9.35 32.03
N PRO A 354 -49.62 -8.20 32.76
CA PRO A 354 -50.43 -6.96 32.77
C PRO A 354 -49.63 -5.61 32.77
N PHE A 355 -50.35 -4.49 32.95
CA PHE A 355 -49.91 -3.08 32.94
C PHE A 355 -49.07 -2.60 34.15
N LYS A 356 -48.37 -1.46 33.96
CA LYS A 356 -48.29 -0.33 34.91
C LYS A 356 -48.19 1.01 34.17
N ASP A 357 -48.82 2.06 34.70
CA ASP A 357 -48.96 3.38 34.07
C ASP A 357 -47.82 4.36 34.39
N HIS A 358 -47.68 5.44 33.60
CA HIS A 358 -47.63 6.84 34.06
C HIS A 358 -47.63 7.86 32.87
N ALA A 359 -48.29 9.02 33.07
CA ALA A 359 -48.42 10.18 32.15
C ALA A 359 -48.57 11.46 33.03
N PRO A 360 -48.60 12.74 32.55
CA PRO A 360 -48.98 13.30 31.23
C PRO A 360 -47.83 14.20 30.62
N SER A 361 -47.96 15.31 29.87
CA SER A 361 -49.05 16.24 29.47
C SER A 361 -48.68 17.15 28.26
N THR A 362 -49.70 17.71 27.58
CA THR A 362 -49.64 18.76 26.51
C THR A 362 -50.00 20.16 27.09
N PRO A 363 -49.85 21.36 26.41
CA PRO A 363 -50.59 21.74 25.17
C PRO A 363 -50.05 22.86 24.18
N LEU A 364 -50.46 22.75 22.90
CA LEU A 364 -51.05 23.75 21.94
C LEU A 364 -50.57 25.23 21.73
N ILE A 365 -50.20 25.56 20.46
CA ILE A 365 -50.74 26.61 19.50
C ILE A 365 -50.75 28.14 19.84
N PRO A 366 -50.23 29.07 18.96
CA PRO A 366 -51.09 30.04 18.22
C PRO A 366 -50.62 30.66 16.85
N ILE A 367 -51.32 30.29 15.75
CA ILE A 367 -52.00 31.08 14.68
C ILE A 367 -51.54 32.51 14.20
N ALA A 368 -51.16 32.60 12.90
CA ALA A 368 -51.44 33.65 11.84
C ALA A 368 -51.01 35.15 12.07
N PRO A 369 -51.33 36.17 11.20
CA PRO A 369 -51.99 36.20 9.84
C PRO A 369 -51.40 37.19 8.77
N ARG A 370 -51.84 37.11 7.49
CA ARG A 370 -52.40 38.21 6.62
C ARG A 370 -52.36 37.98 5.09
N SER A 371 -53.29 38.64 4.39
CA SER A 371 -53.43 38.92 2.93
C SER A 371 -53.63 40.47 2.75
N PRO A 372 -53.93 41.14 1.59
CA PRO A 372 -54.60 40.67 0.35
C PRO A 372 -54.23 41.31 -1.05
N THR A 373 -54.81 40.74 -2.13
CA THR A 373 -55.30 41.35 -3.42
C THR A 373 -54.44 42.26 -4.35
N THR A 374 -54.06 41.73 -5.53
CA THR A 374 -54.47 42.09 -6.95
C THR A 374 -54.67 43.55 -7.41
N PRO A 375 -54.50 43.94 -8.72
CA PRO A 375 -54.77 43.13 -9.94
C PRO A 375 -53.96 43.36 -11.27
N ARG A 376 -53.98 42.34 -12.17
CA ARG A 376 -53.97 42.38 -13.68
C ARG A 376 -52.80 43.08 -14.42
N PHE A 377 -52.46 42.76 -15.68
CA PHE A 377 -53.00 41.81 -16.69
C PHE A 377 -51.85 41.17 -17.52
N ASP A 378 -52.17 40.28 -18.46
CA ASP A 378 -51.27 39.26 -19.03
C ASP A 378 -50.27 39.72 -20.11
N LEU A 379 -49.19 38.95 -20.28
CA LEU A 379 -48.81 38.45 -21.60
C LEU A 379 -48.16 37.06 -21.48
N HIS A 380 -48.72 36.06 -22.18
CA HIS A 380 -48.34 34.65 -22.06
C HIS A 380 -47.20 34.25 -23.01
N ILE A 381 -46.15 33.60 -22.49
CA ILE A 381 -45.34 32.62 -23.22
C ILE A 381 -45.23 31.36 -22.35
N PRO A 382 -45.80 30.20 -22.76
CA PRO A 382 -45.85 29.02 -21.91
C PRO A 382 -44.60 28.14 -22.04
N SER A 383 -43.74 28.16 -21.02
CA SER A 383 -42.81 27.04 -20.75
C SER A 383 -43.59 25.90 -20.08
N PRO A 384 -43.71 24.70 -20.69
CA PRO A 384 -44.39 23.57 -20.04
C PRO A 384 -43.58 23.04 -18.85
N ASN A 385 -44.29 22.63 -17.81
CA ASN A 385 -43.71 22.24 -16.52
C ASN A 385 -43.16 20.79 -16.53
N MET A 386 -42.35 20.45 -15.53
CA MET A 386 -41.91 19.07 -15.29
C MET A 386 -43.10 18.17 -14.93
N ASN A 387 -43.23 17.02 -15.61
CA ASN A 387 -43.49 15.70 -14.98
C ASN A 387 -43.70 14.61 -16.05
N ALA A 388 -42.60 13.99 -16.48
CA ALA A 388 -42.62 12.67 -17.12
C ALA A 388 -41.33 11.94 -16.74
N HIS A 389 -41.42 10.94 -15.87
CA HIS A 389 -40.28 10.09 -15.51
C HIS A 389 -40.24 8.86 -16.45
N PRO A 390 -39.24 8.72 -17.34
CA PRO A 390 -38.90 7.43 -17.91
C PRO A 390 -38.27 6.53 -16.82
N PRO A 391 -38.37 5.19 -16.94
CA PRO A 391 -37.86 4.27 -15.93
C PRO A 391 -36.33 4.28 -15.83
N ARG A 392 -35.82 4.02 -14.63
CA ARG A 392 -34.38 3.98 -14.34
C ARG A 392 -33.77 2.66 -14.81
N LEU A 393 -32.68 2.73 -15.57
CA LEU A 393 -31.77 1.61 -15.80
C LEU A 393 -30.36 1.99 -15.31
N ALA A 394 -30.16 1.86 -13.99
CA ALA A 394 -28.84 1.71 -13.41
C ALA A 394 -28.64 0.21 -13.12
N THR A 395 -27.55 -0.37 -13.63
CA THR A 395 -27.21 -1.77 -13.37
C THR A 395 -26.43 -1.89 -12.06
N PRO A 396 -26.65 -2.92 -11.20
CA PRO A 396 -25.99 -3.03 -9.89
C PRO A 396 -24.51 -3.43 -9.92
N CYS A 397 -23.95 -3.71 -11.10
CA CYS A 397 -22.82 -4.63 -11.29
C CYS A 397 -21.42 -4.04 -11.02
N HIS A 398 -21.28 -3.02 -10.17
CA HIS A 398 -20.02 -2.27 -10.01
C HIS A 398 -19.20 -2.76 -8.80
N ILE A 399 -17.91 -3.02 -9.02
CA ILE A 399 -16.96 -3.36 -7.97
C ILE A 399 -16.62 -2.09 -7.18
N TRP A 400 -16.94 -2.07 -5.89
CA TRP A 400 -16.70 -0.89 -5.04
C TRP A 400 -15.31 -0.91 -4.41
N ILE A 401 -14.32 -0.39 -5.14
CA ILE A 401 -12.99 -0.08 -4.61
C ILE A 401 -13.04 1.32 -3.99
N PRO A 402 -12.60 1.55 -2.74
CA PRO A 402 -12.56 2.89 -2.14
C PRO A 402 -11.72 3.87 -2.99
N GLY A 403 -12.39 4.90 -3.52
CA GLY A 403 -11.81 5.89 -4.45
C GLY A 403 -12.23 5.71 -5.92
N ALA A 404 -12.71 4.53 -6.33
CA ALA A 404 -13.17 4.28 -7.70
C ALA A 404 -14.62 4.72 -7.92
N PRO A 405 -14.92 5.57 -8.93
CA PRO A 405 -16.28 6.05 -9.18
C PRO A 405 -16.95 5.39 -10.40
N PRO A 406 -18.30 5.31 -10.47
CA PRO A 406 -18.97 4.51 -11.50
C PRO A 406 -18.97 5.20 -12.88
N ALA A 407 -18.32 4.58 -13.87
CA ALA A 407 -18.31 5.05 -15.25
C ALA A 407 -19.59 4.67 -16.02
N SER A 408 -20.26 5.65 -16.62
CA SER A 408 -21.12 5.47 -17.80
C SER A 408 -21.48 6.85 -18.40
N LYS A 409 -21.02 7.16 -19.61
CA LYS A 409 -21.49 8.31 -20.39
C LYS A 409 -22.36 7.78 -21.55
N PRO A 410 -23.61 8.24 -21.75
CA PRO A 410 -24.38 7.92 -22.94
C PRO A 410 -23.91 8.75 -24.14
N LEU A 411 -23.95 8.18 -25.35
CA LEU A 411 -23.94 8.97 -26.59
C LEU A 411 -25.34 9.56 -26.86
N PRO A 412 -25.43 10.66 -27.62
CA PRO A 412 -26.71 11.26 -27.98
C PRO A 412 -27.44 10.44 -29.06
N THR A 413 -28.74 10.20 -28.87
CA THR A 413 -29.63 9.74 -29.95
C THR A 413 -30.12 10.94 -30.78
N PRO A 414 -30.17 10.83 -32.12
CA PRO A 414 -30.67 11.91 -32.98
C PRO A 414 -32.18 12.09 -32.84
N SER A 415 -32.64 13.34 -32.83
CA SER A 415 -34.06 13.68 -32.88
C SER A 415 -34.61 13.60 -34.31
N SER A 416 -35.78 12.97 -34.47
CA SER A 416 -36.47 12.90 -35.76
C SER A 416 -37.04 14.27 -36.18
N PRO A 417 -36.77 14.76 -37.40
CA PRO A 417 -37.56 15.83 -38.02
C PRO A 417 -38.84 15.24 -38.65
N ALA A 418 -39.89 16.06 -38.77
CA ALA A 418 -41.15 15.66 -39.38
C ALA A 418 -41.26 16.09 -40.86
N SER A 419 -41.74 15.17 -41.70
CA SER A 419 -42.48 15.35 -42.97
C SER A 419 -42.22 16.60 -43.84
N SER A 420 -41.67 16.41 -45.05
CA SER A 420 -42.21 17.03 -46.27
C SER A 420 -41.73 16.38 -47.59
N THR A 421 -42.69 15.88 -48.38
CA THR A 421 -42.68 15.69 -49.86
C THR A 421 -41.61 14.83 -50.58
N ILE A 422 -42.03 14.18 -51.67
CA ILE A 422 -41.28 13.24 -52.54
C ILE A 422 -41.11 13.88 -53.95
N PRO A 423 -40.17 13.43 -54.83
CA PRO A 423 -40.57 12.42 -55.83
C PRO A 423 -39.48 11.42 -56.36
N THR A 424 -39.89 10.15 -56.51
CA THR A 424 -39.58 9.15 -57.59
C THR A 424 -38.16 8.63 -57.94
N PHE A 425 -38.00 7.29 -57.79
CA PHE A 425 -37.23 6.29 -58.62
C PHE A 425 -35.68 6.44 -58.77
N THR A 426 -34.86 5.38 -58.93
CA THR A 426 -35.06 4.04 -59.53
C THR A 426 -34.25 2.92 -58.82
N THR A 427 -34.50 1.64 -59.12
CA THR A 427 -34.02 0.42 -58.43
C THR A 427 -32.70 -0.21 -58.94
N ILE A 428 -31.91 -0.79 -58.03
CA ILE A 428 -30.99 -1.95 -58.23
C ILE A 428 -30.98 -2.82 -56.94
N PRO A 429 -30.34 -4.02 -56.86
CA PRO A 429 -30.77 -5.11 -55.96
C PRO A 429 -30.17 -5.06 -54.54
N PRO A 430 -30.59 -5.95 -53.60
CA PRO A 430 -29.92 -6.09 -52.31
C PRO A 430 -28.50 -6.68 -52.48
N THR A 431 -27.49 -5.84 -52.25
CA THR A 431 -26.12 -6.29 -51.93
C THR A 431 -26.11 -6.86 -50.51
N ASP A 432 -25.23 -7.82 -50.24
CA ASP A 432 -25.16 -8.53 -48.96
C ASP A 432 -25.05 -7.60 -47.74
N PHE A 433 -25.78 -7.95 -46.67
CA PHE A 433 -25.52 -7.41 -45.35
C PHE A 433 -24.18 -7.97 -44.86
N LEU A 434 -23.12 -7.17 -44.98
CA LEU A 434 -22.01 -7.25 -44.03
C LEU A 434 -22.60 -6.99 -42.64
N GLU A 435 -22.44 -7.95 -41.74
CA GLU A 435 -22.71 -7.73 -40.32
C GLU A 435 -21.66 -6.72 -39.82
N ASP A 436 -22.11 -5.53 -39.38
CA ASP A 436 -21.23 -4.53 -38.75
C ASP A 436 -20.72 -5.10 -37.42
N SER A 437 -19.59 -5.79 -37.48
CA SER A 437 -18.95 -6.48 -36.36
C SER A 437 -18.20 -5.50 -35.45
N PHE A 438 -18.89 -4.48 -34.95
CA PHE A 438 -18.31 -3.37 -34.19
C PHE A 438 -18.83 -3.30 -32.75
N TYR A 439 -17.90 -3.04 -31.83
CA TYR A 439 -18.11 -2.80 -30.40
C TYR A 439 -18.53 -4.01 -29.53
N ALA A 440 -17.62 -4.99 -29.45
CA ALA A 440 -17.62 -6.03 -28.42
C ALA A 440 -16.49 -5.89 -27.38
N ASP A 441 -15.42 -5.13 -27.69
CA ASP A 441 -14.13 -5.26 -26.99
C ASP A 441 -13.94 -4.35 -25.76
N ASP A 442 -14.61 -3.18 -25.68
CA ASP A 442 -14.42 -2.19 -24.60
C ASP A 442 -15.26 -2.49 -23.33
N LEU A 443 -15.08 -3.67 -22.73
CA LEU A 443 -15.60 -4.00 -21.39
C LEU A 443 -14.46 -4.17 -20.39
N PRO A 444 -14.49 -3.50 -19.21
CA PRO A 444 -13.36 -3.49 -18.28
C PRO A 444 -13.04 -4.88 -17.75
N GLN A 445 -11.82 -5.35 -18.03
CA GLN A 445 -11.39 -6.72 -17.78
C GLN A 445 -10.32 -6.78 -16.68
N LEU A 446 -10.68 -7.39 -15.54
CA LEU A 446 -9.83 -7.47 -14.35
C LEU A 446 -8.74 -8.55 -14.41
N LEU A 447 -8.96 -9.62 -15.19
CA LEU A 447 -8.08 -10.79 -15.32
C LEU A 447 -7.97 -11.17 -16.80
N PRO A 448 -6.76 -11.47 -17.34
CA PRO A 448 -6.56 -11.69 -18.77
C PRO A 448 -7.44 -12.79 -19.40
N ASP A 449 -7.65 -13.89 -18.67
CA ASP A 449 -8.44 -15.03 -19.13
C ASP A 449 -8.82 -15.95 -17.95
N ALA A 450 -9.56 -17.03 -18.22
CA ALA A 450 -10.08 -17.96 -17.21
C ALA A 450 -9.02 -18.86 -16.53
N SER A 451 -7.75 -18.82 -16.95
CA SER A 451 -6.63 -19.47 -16.24
C SER A 451 -6.16 -18.68 -15.02
N TRP A 452 -6.63 -17.44 -14.83
CA TRP A 452 -6.22 -16.58 -13.73
C TRP A 452 -7.13 -16.69 -12.51
N ILE A 453 -6.51 -16.67 -11.32
CA ILE A 453 -7.18 -16.36 -10.06
C ILE A 453 -6.57 -15.11 -9.43
N ALA A 454 -7.39 -14.36 -8.69
CA ALA A 454 -6.95 -13.22 -7.89
C ALA A 454 -6.94 -13.58 -6.40
N ILE A 455 -5.88 -13.21 -5.68
CA ILE A 455 -5.76 -13.35 -4.23
C ILE A 455 -5.64 -11.95 -3.62
N VAL A 456 -6.67 -11.54 -2.91
CA VAL A 456 -6.85 -10.19 -2.35
C VAL A 456 -6.30 -10.14 -0.92
N CYS A 457 -5.39 -9.21 -0.64
CA CYS A 457 -4.67 -9.09 0.62
C CYS A 457 -5.05 -7.82 1.40
N GLY A 458 -4.91 -7.86 2.73
CA GLY A 458 -5.05 -6.67 3.58
C GLY A 458 -6.50 -6.20 3.79
N VAL A 459 -7.44 -7.14 3.82
CA VAL A 459 -8.89 -6.92 3.96
C VAL A 459 -9.42 -7.62 5.22
N SER A 460 -10.45 -7.06 5.85
CA SER A 460 -11.02 -7.64 7.08
C SER A 460 -12.21 -8.58 6.75
N LYS A 461 -12.39 -9.68 7.47
CA LYS A 461 -13.53 -10.60 7.23
C LYS A 461 -14.86 -9.91 7.49
N GLU A 462 -14.84 -8.97 8.43
CA GLU A 462 -15.96 -8.24 8.99
C GLU A 462 -16.53 -7.22 7.98
N GLN A 463 -15.69 -6.62 7.12
CA GLN A 463 -16.13 -5.71 6.05
C GLN A 463 -16.71 -6.43 4.81
N TRP A 464 -16.69 -7.77 4.76
CA TRP A 464 -16.93 -8.55 3.54
C TRP A 464 -18.06 -9.58 3.65
N THR A 465 -18.63 -9.79 4.84
CA THR A 465 -19.81 -10.66 5.02
C THR A 465 -21.08 -10.16 4.31
N GLU A 466 -21.07 -8.94 3.76
CA GLU A 466 -22.20 -8.32 3.04
C GLU A 466 -22.09 -8.39 1.50
N SER A 467 -21.04 -9.00 0.92
CA SER A 467 -20.89 -9.10 -0.53
C SER A 467 -20.10 -10.34 -0.96
N GLU A 468 -20.65 -11.09 -1.91
CA GLU A 468 -19.91 -12.16 -2.57
C GLU A 468 -18.71 -11.61 -3.36
N LEU A 469 -17.75 -12.48 -3.68
CA LEU A 469 -16.61 -12.20 -4.55
C LEU A 469 -16.95 -12.47 -6.03
N PRO A 470 -16.27 -11.81 -6.99
CA PRO A 470 -16.25 -12.27 -8.38
C PRO A 470 -15.69 -13.70 -8.48
N ASP A 471 -16.18 -14.46 -9.45
CA ASP A 471 -15.71 -15.83 -9.70
C ASP A 471 -14.19 -15.80 -10.02
N GLY A 472 -13.41 -16.68 -9.39
CA GLY A 472 -11.94 -16.70 -9.49
C GLY A 472 -11.20 -15.77 -8.51
N PHE A 473 -11.90 -14.98 -7.69
CA PHE A 473 -11.30 -14.15 -6.65
C PHE A 473 -11.37 -14.83 -5.27
N TYR A 474 -10.29 -14.70 -4.50
CA TYR A 474 -10.12 -15.26 -3.16
C TYR A 474 -9.56 -14.21 -2.21
N VAL A 475 -9.82 -14.34 -0.89
CA VAL A 475 -9.32 -13.42 0.14
C VAL A 475 -8.26 -14.15 0.98
N ALA A 476 -7.07 -13.56 1.05
CA ALA A 476 -6.00 -14.10 1.88
C ALA A 476 -6.29 -13.88 3.38
N PRO A 477 -5.94 -14.83 4.27
CA PRO A 477 -6.01 -14.64 5.72
C PRO A 477 -5.20 -13.42 6.20
N LYS A 478 -5.62 -12.80 7.32
CA LYS A 478 -4.92 -11.64 7.93
C LYS A 478 -3.47 -11.97 8.33
N ASP A 479 -3.20 -13.25 8.54
CA ASP A 479 -1.95 -13.89 8.94
C ASP A 479 -1.20 -14.58 7.78
N VAL A 480 -1.58 -14.32 6.52
CA VAL A 480 -0.86 -14.87 5.34
C VAL A 480 0.59 -14.41 5.31
N TYR A 481 1.53 -15.35 5.16
CA TYR A 481 2.95 -15.02 5.05
C TYR A 481 3.28 -14.54 3.64
N MET A 482 3.22 -13.21 3.45
CA MET A 482 3.39 -12.54 2.15
C MET A 482 4.62 -12.98 1.32
N PRO A 483 5.80 -13.28 1.89
CA PRO A 483 6.94 -13.77 1.09
C PRO A 483 6.64 -15.08 0.35
N ASP A 484 5.85 -15.99 0.93
CA ASP A 484 5.44 -17.21 0.23
C ASP A 484 4.45 -16.91 -0.88
N LEU A 485 3.48 -16.03 -0.62
CA LEU A 485 2.48 -15.64 -1.62
C LEU A 485 3.14 -14.93 -2.81
N THR A 486 4.07 -14.00 -2.55
CA THR A 486 4.87 -13.31 -3.57
C THR A 486 5.81 -14.26 -4.31
N ALA A 487 6.38 -15.28 -3.65
CA ALA A 487 7.13 -16.34 -4.31
C ALA A 487 6.24 -17.22 -5.22
N LEU A 488 5.03 -17.54 -4.76
CA LEU A 488 4.04 -18.33 -5.49
C LEU A 488 3.48 -17.62 -6.72
N ALA A 489 3.13 -16.34 -6.61
CA ALA A 489 2.35 -15.60 -7.60
C ALA A 489 3.07 -15.30 -8.92
N ASP A 490 2.29 -15.09 -9.98
CA ASP A 490 2.76 -14.79 -11.33
C ASP A 490 2.82 -13.29 -11.62
N VAL A 491 1.92 -12.49 -11.01
CA VAL A 491 1.94 -11.02 -11.00
C VAL A 491 1.46 -10.51 -9.63
N LEU A 492 1.98 -9.37 -9.18
CA LEU A 492 1.41 -8.58 -8.08
C LEU A 492 0.88 -7.24 -8.59
N LEU A 493 -0.34 -6.90 -8.21
CA LEU A 493 -1.00 -5.60 -8.43
C LEU A 493 -1.12 -4.87 -7.08
N GLY A 494 -0.53 -3.68 -6.96
CA GLY A 494 -0.50 -2.98 -5.67
C GLY A 494 0.06 -1.55 -5.69
N LYS A 495 0.35 -1.01 -4.51
CA LYS A 495 1.07 0.27 -4.31
C LYS A 495 2.52 0.04 -3.89
N LEU A 496 3.42 0.95 -4.26
CA LEU A 496 4.86 0.81 -4.02
C LEU A 496 5.27 1.09 -2.56
N GLY A 497 5.17 0.08 -1.70
CA GLY A 497 5.82 0.04 -0.40
C GLY A 497 7.14 -0.76 -0.45
N TYR A 498 8.18 -0.31 0.25
CA TYR A 498 9.53 -0.93 0.20
C TYR A 498 9.49 -2.45 0.37
N GLY A 499 8.78 -2.97 1.38
CA GLY A 499 8.73 -4.41 1.65
C GLY A 499 8.09 -5.24 0.52
N THR A 500 7.03 -4.72 -0.11
CA THR A 500 6.41 -5.38 -1.28
C THR A 500 7.34 -5.31 -2.50
N VAL A 501 8.02 -4.19 -2.70
CA VAL A 501 9.00 -4.02 -3.78
C VAL A 501 10.20 -4.96 -3.61
N SER A 502 10.76 -5.08 -2.41
CA SER A 502 11.90 -5.97 -2.16
C SER A 502 11.52 -7.45 -2.24
N GLU A 503 10.34 -7.84 -1.72
CA GLU A 503 9.79 -9.19 -1.89
C GLU A 503 9.53 -9.53 -3.37
N CYS A 504 8.98 -8.60 -4.17
CA CYS A 504 8.81 -8.79 -5.62
C CYS A 504 10.15 -8.93 -6.37
N VAL A 505 11.13 -8.09 -6.07
CA VAL A 505 12.46 -8.14 -6.72
C VAL A 505 13.18 -9.45 -6.39
N ASP A 506 13.24 -9.88 -5.12
CA ASP A 506 13.87 -11.17 -4.80
C ASP A 506 13.10 -12.35 -5.42
N ALA A 507 11.78 -12.36 -5.35
CA ALA A 507 10.96 -13.43 -5.94
C ALA A 507 10.88 -13.40 -7.47
N CYS A 508 11.51 -12.41 -8.12
CA CYS A 508 11.39 -12.08 -9.55
C CYS A 508 9.93 -11.98 -10.03
N THR A 509 9.05 -11.44 -9.19
CA THR A 509 7.61 -11.31 -9.45
C THR A 509 7.32 -9.99 -10.15
N PRO A 510 6.76 -10.00 -11.38
CA PRO A 510 6.26 -8.79 -12.03
C PRO A 510 5.28 -8.01 -11.13
N PHE A 511 5.45 -6.70 -11.08
CA PHE A 511 4.70 -5.80 -10.21
C PHE A 511 4.03 -4.71 -11.07
N VAL A 512 2.73 -4.87 -11.30
CA VAL A 512 1.86 -3.81 -11.81
C VAL A 512 1.56 -2.83 -10.66
N TYR A 513 2.06 -1.60 -10.75
CA TYR A 513 1.87 -0.62 -9.70
C TYR A 513 1.02 0.56 -10.14
N VAL A 514 0.18 1.05 -9.24
CA VAL A 514 -0.56 2.31 -9.43
C VAL A 514 0.25 3.46 -8.84
N SER A 515 0.55 4.46 -9.67
CA SER A 515 1.42 5.56 -9.28
C SER A 515 0.77 6.51 -8.26
N ARG A 516 1.58 7.01 -7.32
CA ARG A 516 1.19 7.93 -6.25
C ARG A 516 2.17 9.12 -6.21
N PRO A 517 2.02 10.13 -7.08
CA PRO A 517 3.02 11.18 -7.29
C PRO A 517 3.28 12.12 -6.09
N LEU A 518 2.50 12.02 -5.00
CA LEU A 518 2.74 12.72 -3.73
C LEU A 518 3.62 11.95 -2.72
N PHE A 519 4.09 10.76 -3.08
CA PHE A 519 4.91 9.89 -2.22
C PHE A 519 6.35 9.90 -2.76
N ILE A 520 7.21 10.78 -2.25
CA ILE A 520 8.54 11.02 -2.84
C ILE A 520 9.43 9.76 -2.83
N GLU A 521 9.26 8.88 -1.84
CA GLU A 521 9.96 7.60 -1.75
C GLU A 521 9.62 6.66 -2.92
N GLU A 522 8.46 6.84 -3.54
CA GLU A 522 8.03 6.04 -4.68
C GLU A 522 8.96 6.22 -5.89
N HIS A 523 9.57 7.39 -6.11
CA HIS A 523 10.47 7.59 -7.25
C HIS A 523 11.72 6.69 -7.16
N GLY A 524 12.28 6.50 -5.96
CA GLY A 524 13.39 5.58 -5.74
C GLY A 524 12.97 4.11 -5.96
N LEU A 525 11.77 3.74 -5.53
CA LEU A 525 11.22 2.39 -5.74
C LEU A 525 10.89 2.11 -7.22
N ARG A 526 10.40 3.10 -7.97
CA ARG A 526 10.18 3.03 -9.44
C ARG A 526 11.49 2.79 -10.18
N LEU A 527 12.58 3.47 -9.78
CA LEU A 527 13.91 3.23 -10.36
C LEU A 527 14.40 1.81 -10.09
N LEU A 528 14.24 1.28 -8.87
CA LEU A 528 14.62 -0.11 -8.53
C LEU A 528 13.83 -1.15 -9.35
N LEU A 529 12.50 -1.02 -9.43
CA LEU A 529 11.66 -1.95 -10.20
C LEU A 529 11.97 -1.93 -11.71
N ASN A 530 12.35 -0.76 -12.25
CA ASN A 530 12.78 -0.62 -13.64
C ASN A 530 14.17 -1.25 -13.87
N GLN A 531 15.11 -1.07 -12.94
CA GLN A 531 16.46 -1.65 -13.01
C GLN A 531 16.44 -3.19 -12.92
N GLU A 532 15.59 -3.74 -12.06
CA GLU A 532 15.43 -5.19 -11.85
C GLU A 532 14.45 -5.83 -12.86
N GLY A 533 13.90 -5.06 -13.81
CA GLY A 533 13.08 -5.57 -14.92
C GLY A 533 11.74 -6.17 -14.51
N VAL A 534 11.11 -5.67 -13.44
CA VAL A 534 9.86 -6.21 -12.87
C VAL A 534 8.71 -5.21 -12.77
N GLY A 535 8.95 -3.90 -12.93
CA GLY A 535 7.91 -2.87 -12.79
C GLY A 535 7.11 -2.60 -14.07
N VAL A 536 5.78 -2.60 -13.96
CA VAL A 536 4.85 -2.06 -14.97
C VAL A 536 3.96 -1.00 -14.32
N GLU A 537 3.82 0.16 -14.96
CA GLU A 537 3.05 1.29 -14.43
C GLU A 537 1.61 1.30 -14.97
N MET A 538 0.63 1.30 -14.07
CA MET A 538 -0.80 1.48 -14.38
C MET A 538 -1.30 2.82 -13.85
N SER A 539 -2.13 3.52 -14.64
CA SER A 539 -2.75 4.77 -14.19
C SER A 539 -3.79 4.50 -13.11
N ARG A 540 -4.02 5.47 -12.22
CA ARG A 540 -5.10 5.38 -11.22
C ARG A 540 -6.48 5.20 -11.91
N GLN A 541 -6.70 5.92 -13.01
CA GLN A 541 -7.93 5.85 -13.80
C GLN A 541 -8.18 4.44 -14.35
N SER A 542 -7.18 3.79 -14.95
CA SER A 542 -7.28 2.42 -15.47
C SER A 542 -7.55 1.41 -14.35
N TYR A 543 -6.88 1.58 -13.20
CA TYR A 543 -7.11 0.75 -12.02
C TYR A 543 -8.53 0.90 -11.47
N GLU A 544 -9.07 2.12 -11.42
CA GLU A 544 -10.42 2.42 -10.92
C GLU A 544 -11.54 2.04 -11.91
N ALA A 545 -11.25 2.06 -13.21
CA ALA A 545 -12.15 1.56 -14.26
C ALA A 545 -12.25 0.03 -14.28
N GLY A 546 -11.18 -0.67 -13.87
CA GLY A 546 -11.08 -2.14 -13.90
C GLY A 546 -10.26 -2.70 -15.07
N ASP A 547 -9.53 -1.84 -15.78
CA ASP A 547 -8.77 -2.15 -17.00
C ASP A 547 -7.40 -2.77 -16.68
N TRP A 548 -7.40 -3.89 -15.94
CA TRP A 548 -6.18 -4.49 -15.39
C TRP A 548 -5.54 -5.51 -16.35
N SER A 549 -6.35 -6.18 -17.18
CA SER A 549 -5.97 -7.28 -18.08
C SER A 549 -4.75 -6.96 -18.96
N GLU A 550 -4.73 -5.81 -19.62
CA GLU A 550 -3.62 -5.36 -20.47
C GLU A 550 -2.32 -5.25 -19.65
N LYS A 551 -2.38 -4.59 -18.49
CA LYS A 551 -1.21 -4.33 -17.65
C LYS A 551 -0.67 -5.58 -16.95
N ILE A 552 -1.55 -6.52 -16.60
CA ILE A 552 -1.16 -7.85 -16.13
C ILE A 552 -0.43 -8.60 -17.27
N SER A 553 -0.94 -8.54 -18.50
CA SER A 553 -0.34 -9.19 -19.66
C SER A 553 1.03 -8.58 -20.04
N GLU A 554 1.17 -7.25 -19.97
CA GLU A 554 2.45 -6.54 -20.11
C GLU A 554 3.47 -6.99 -19.06
N ALA A 555 3.06 -7.11 -17.79
CA ALA A 555 3.93 -7.55 -16.70
C ALA A 555 4.37 -9.02 -16.85
N VAL A 556 3.49 -9.89 -17.36
CA VAL A 556 3.84 -11.28 -17.73
C VAL A 556 4.86 -11.30 -18.87
N ALA A 557 4.65 -10.51 -19.93
CA ALA A 557 5.59 -10.43 -21.05
C ALA A 557 6.97 -9.91 -20.61
N LEU A 558 7.01 -8.97 -19.67
CA LEU A 558 8.25 -8.40 -19.12
C LEU A 558 9.04 -9.41 -18.26
N GLY A 559 8.41 -10.01 -17.24
CA GLY A 559 9.15 -10.71 -16.16
C GLY A 559 8.98 -12.23 -16.06
N SER A 560 8.05 -12.85 -16.81
CA SER A 560 7.74 -14.30 -16.66
C SER A 560 8.96 -15.23 -16.81
N LEU A 561 9.87 -14.95 -17.74
CA LEU A 561 11.09 -15.73 -17.95
C LEU A 561 12.07 -15.63 -16.76
N ALA A 562 12.12 -14.50 -16.07
CA ALA A 562 12.90 -14.35 -14.84
C ALA A 562 12.22 -15.07 -13.68
N LYS A 563 10.89 -14.95 -13.56
CA LYS A 563 10.07 -15.63 -12.55
C LYS A 563 10.23 -17.15 -12.62
N GLU A 564 10.10 -17.72 -13.82
CA GLU A 564 10.20 -19.16 -14.03
C GLU A 564 11.61 -19.67 -13.70
N ARG A 565 12.66 -18.91 -14.06
CA ARG A 565 14.06 -19.22 -13.71
C ARG A 565 14.26 -19.26 -12.20
N LYS A 566 13.80 -18.24 -11.45
CA LYS A 566 13.87 -18.19 -9.98
C LYS A 566 13.12 -19.38 -9.36
N ARG A 567 11.92 -19.71 -9.85
CA ARG A 567 11.15 -20.88 -9.38
C ARG A 567 11.92 -22.18 -9.58
N LYS A 568 12.46 -22.43 -10.78
CA LYS A 568 13.25 -23.64 -11.11
C LYS A 568 14.53 -23.73 -10.26
N GLU A 569 15.25 -22.62 -10.08
CA GLU A 569 16.45 -22.56 -9.25
C GLU A 569 16.15 -22.90 -7.78
N MET A 570 15.13 -22.27 -7.19
CA MET A 570 14.80 -22.44 -5.77
C MET A 570 14.18 -23.82 -5.47
N ALA A 571 13.40 -24.39 -6.40
CA ALA A 571 12.94 -25.77 -6.33
C ALA A 571 14.11 -26.77 -6.44
N GLY A 572 15.06 -26.54 -7.36
CA GLY A 572 16.26 -27.36 -7.52
C GLY A 572 17.17 -27.33 -6.28
N LYS A 573 17.42 -26.16 -5.71
CA LYS A 573 18.16 -26.01 -4.44
C LYS A 573 17.48 -26.79 -3.31
N MET A 574 16.17 -26.61 -3.13
CA MET A 574 15.39 -27.32 -2.12
C MET A 574 15.51 -28.85 -2.26
N ALA A 575 15.46 -29.38 -3.49
CA ALA A 575 15.64 -30.81 -3.76
C ALA A 575 17.07 -31.33 -3.48
N MET A 576 18.10 -30.49 -3.63
CA MET A 576 19.50 -30.89 -3.43
C MET A 576 19.99 -30.76 -1.98
N THR A 577 19.53 -29.76 -1.22
CA THR A 577 20.07 -29.42 0.11
C THR A 577 19.05 -29.44 1.24
N GLY A 578 17.76 -29.61 0.94
CA GLY A 578 16.67 -29.42 1.91
C GLY A 578 16.46 -27.96 2.35
N ALA A 579 17.20 -27.00 1.77
CA ALA A 579 17.16 -25.59 2.15
C ALA A 579 17.24 -24.67 0.92
N ALA A 580 16.31 -23.71 0.83
CA ALA A 580 16.27 -22.75 -0.26
C ALA A 580 17.30 -21.63 -0.02
N VAL A 581 18.59 -21.96 -0.08
CA VAL A 581 19.70 -21.04 0.21
C VAL A 581 19.71 -19.89 -0.81
N ASN A 582 19.17 -18.76 -0.37
CA ASN A 582 19.10 -17.52 -1.14
C ASN A 582 20.41 -16.73 -0.96
N PRO A 583 21.10 -16.28 -2.03
CA PRO A 583 22.26 -15.40 -1.91
C PRO A 583 22.01 -14.13 -1.07
N ARG A 584 20.76 -13.63 -0.99
CA ARG A 584 20.40 -12.49 -0.13
C ARG A 584 20.63 -12.78 1.36
N GLU A 585 20.49 -14.04 1.82
CA GLU A 585 20.75 -14.44 3.21
C GLU A 585 22.22 -14.28 3.61
N GLU A 586 23.15 -14.55 2.68
CA GLU A 586 24.58 -14.42 2.95
C GLU A 586 25.00 -12.95 2.98
N ALA A 587 24.57 -12.16 2.01
CA ALA A 587 24.82 -10.71 2.02
C ALA A 587 24.16 -10.02 3.24
N GLY A 588 23.02 -10.52 3.72
CA GLY A 588 22.40 -10.08 4.97
C GLY A 588 23.26 -10.38 6.21
N ARG A 589 23.88 -11.56 6.27
CA ARG A 589 24.87 -11.92 7.30
C ARG A 589 26.14 -11.09 7.21
N GLU A 590 26.67 -10.86 6.01
CA GLU A 590 27.85 -10.03 5.77
C GLU A 590 27.62 -8.61 6.30
N LEU A 591 26.52 -7.96 5.93
CA LEU A 591 26.16 -6.63 6.45
C LEU A 591 25.96 -6.62 7.97
N ALA A 592 25.37 -7.67 8.54
CA ALA A 592 25.24 -7.81 10.00
C ALA A 592 26.60 -7.94 10.70
N GLY A 593 27.55 -8.65 10.09
CA GLY A 593 28.95 -8.71 10.51
C GLY A 593 29.61 -7.32 10.48
N MET A 594 29.52 -6.62 9.34
CA MET A 594 30.06 -5.26 9.19
C MET A 594 29.51 -4.28 10.24
N VAL A 595 28.21 -4.35 10.56
CA VAL A 595 27.60 -3.55 11.63
C VAL A 595 28.18 -3.90 13.00
N ALA A 596 28.28 -5.18 13.32
CA ALA A 596 28.81 -5.62 14.61
C ALA A 596 30.32 -5.31 14.76
N GLU A 597 31.09 -5.34 13.67
CA GLU A 597 32.50 -4.91 13.64
C GLU A 597 32.65 -3.40 13.77
N TRP A 598 31.85 -2.60 13.05
CA TRP A 598 31.87 -1.14 13.15
C TRP A 598 31.53 -0.66 14.57
N VAL A 599 30.54 -1.29 15.22
CA VAL A 599 30.22 -1.02 16.64
C VAL A 599 31.36 -1.47 17.55
N ARG A 600 31.93 -2.68 17.40
CA ARG A 600 33.10 -3.09 18.21
C ARG A 600 34.30 -2.15 18.02
N TYR A 601 34.55 -1.67 16.81
CA TYR A 601 35.64 -0.72 16.52
C TYR A 601 35.45 0.61 17.26
N TRP A 602 34.22 1.14 17.31
CA TRP A 602 33.89 2.35 18.07
C TRP A 602 34.28 2.26 19.55
N TRP A 603 34.03 1.09 20.16
CA TRP A 603 34.28 0.82 21.59
C TRP A 603 35.66 0.20 21.87
N SER A 604 36.50 -0.01 20.84
CA SER A 604 37.85 -0.54 21.01
C SER A 604 38.78 0.52 21.63
N GLU A 605 39.46 0.18 22.73
CA GLU A 605 40.57 1.00 23.24
C GLU A 605 41.77 0.89 22.27
N GLY A 606 42.32 2.04 21.88
CA GLY A 606 43.45 2.11 20.94
C GLY A 606 43.44 3.38 20.10
N GLU A 607 44.21 4.36 20.58
CA GLU A 607 44.81 5.50 19.87
C GLU A 607 43.87 6.53 19.17
N CYS A 608 44.27 7.80 19.28
CA CYS A 608 43.68 9.00 18.68
C CYS A 608 44.81 9.88 18.12
#